data_AF-A0A7W6INE8-F1
#
_entry.id   AF-A0A7W6INE8-F1
#
_cell.length_a   1.000
_cell.length_b   1.000
_cell.length_c   1.000
_cell.angle_alpha   90.00
_cell.angle_beta   90.00
_cell.angle_gamma   90.00
#
_symmetry.space_group_name_H-M   'P 1'
#
loop_
_entity.id
_entity.type
_entity.pdbx_description
1 polymer ?
#
loop_
_entity_poly.entity_id
_entity_poly.type
_entity_poly.pdbx_seq_one_letter_code
_entity_poly.pdbx_strand_id
1 'polypeptide(L)'
;MFLLTKRISATLPLIWLLLGMMQMPWLIPLPAVLMLGFLTWRHRRILTQVGSAPLASDGFAKHVMVDDLLRLGGQMLISPLLYMAGAALVSPLAG
;
A
#
# COMPACT_ATOMS: atom_id res chain seq x y z
N MET A 1 0.77 14.45 6.28
CA MET A 1 -0.02 13.27 5.85
C MET A 1 0.52 12.64 4.57
N PHE A 2 0.66 13.38 3.47
CA PHE A 2 1.17 12.88 2.18
C PHE A 2 2.56 12.21 2.24
N LEU A 3 3.51 12.81 2.97
CA LEU A 3 4.83 12.21 3.19
C LEU A 3 4.76 10.89 3.96
N LEU A 4 3.79 10.75 4.87
CA LEU A 4 3.61 9.53 5.64
C LEU A 4 3.07 8.40 4.75
N THR A 5 2.10 8.70 3.87
CA THR A 5 1.66 7.79 2.81
C THR A 5 2.83 7.34 1.95
N LYS A 6 3.66 8.29 1.47
CA LYS A 6 4.85 7.97 0.65
C LYS A 6 5.84 7.05 1.38
N ARG A 7 6.05 7.27 2.69
CA ARG A 7 6.93 6.44 3.52
C ARG A 7 6.36 5.04 3.72
N ILE A 8 5.08 4.91 4.06
CA ILE A 8 4.42 3.61 4.24
C ILE A 8 4.39 2.84 2.91
N SER A 9 4.04 3.50 1.79
CA SER A 9 4.09 2.85 0.47
C SER A 9 5.49 2.36 0.12
N ALA A 10 6.55 3.09 0.51
CA ALA A 10 7.92 2.69 0.22
C ALA A 10 8.35 1.43 0.98
N THR A 11 7.72 1.09 2.11
CA THR A 11 8.04 -0.11 2.89
C THR A 11 7.27 -1.36 2.43
N LEU A 12 6.16 -1.21 1.70
CA LEU A 12 5.34 -2.34 1.23
C LEU A 12 6.14 -3.41 0.44
N PRO A 13 7.04 -3.05 -0.51
CA PRO A 13 7.86 -4.03 -1.20
C PRO A 13 8.69 -4.92 -0.26
N LEU A 14 9.29 -4.31 0.77
CA LEU A 14 10.09 -5.02 1.76
C LEU A 14 9.23 -5.97 2.59
N ILE A 15 8.00 -5.56 2.95
CA ILE A 15 7.10 -6.41 3.72
C ILE A 15 6.73 -7.67 2.94
N TRP A 16 6.40 -7.56 1.64
CA TRP A 16 6.10 -8.77 0.84
C TRP A 16 7.32 -9.67 0.66
N LEU A 17 8.52 -9.10 0.49
CA LEU A 17 9.76 -9.87 0.47
C LEU A 17 9.93 -10.66 1.79
N LEU A 18 9.75 -10.00 2.93
CA LEU A 18 9.84 -10.65 4.25
C LEU A 18 8.77 -11.72 4.45
N LEU A 19 7.53 -11.49 4.01
CA LEU A 19 6.46 -12.49 4.05
C LEU A 19 6.81 -13.73 3.21
N GLY A 20 7.46 -13.53 2.06
CA GLY A 20 8.05 -14.59 1.27
C GLY A 20 9.08 -15.40 2.05
N MET A 21 10.01 -14.71 2.73
CA MET A 21 11.01 -15.37 3.56
C MET A 21 10.40 -16.14 4.74
N MET A 22 9.28 -15.67 5.28
CA MET A 22 8.57 -16.33 6.37
C MET A 22 7.65 -17.47 5.90
N GLN A 23 7.50 -17.68 4.58
CA GLN A 23 6.60 -18.66 3.97
C GLN A 23 5.14 -18.51 4.46
N MET A 24 4.66 -17.27 4.58
CA MET A 24 3.32 -16.94 5.08
C MET A 24 2.41 -16.41 3.95
N PRO A 25 1.94 -17.26 3.02
CA PRO A 25 1.18 -16.80 1.84
C PRO A 25 -0.18 -16.19 2.20
N TRP A 26 -0.80 -16.63 3.30
CA TRP A 26 -2.09 -16.08 3.77
C TRP A 26 -1.98 -14.63 4.26
N LEU A 27 -0.76 -14.13 4.55
CA LEU A 27 -0.53 -12.74 4.94
C LEU A 27 -0.21 -11.81 3.75
N ILE A 28 -0.03 -12.33 2.53
CA ILE A 28 0.21 -11.52 1.32
C ILE A 28 -0.79 -10.35 1.16
N PRO A 29 -2.11 -10.51 1.38
CA PRO A 29 -3.04 -9.39 1.24
C PRO A 29 -2.93 -8.35 2.37
N LEU A 30 -2.40 -8.73 3.54
CA LEU A 30 -2.43 -7.90 4.76
C LEU A 30 -1.80 -6.51 4.58
N PRO A 31 -0.59 -6.35 3.99
CA PRO A 31 0.02 -5.03 3.81
C PRO A 31 -0.85 -4.10 2.96
N ALA A 32 -1.47 -4.62 1.89
CA ALA A 32 -2.32 -3.82 1.03
C ALA A 32 -3.65 -3.46 1.68
N VAL A 33 -4.27 -4.39 2.43
CA VAL A 33 -5.52 -4.12 3.15
C VAL A 33 -5.31 -3.05 4.22
N LEU A 34 -4.19 -3.11 4.96
CA LEU A 34 -3.84 -2.09 5.95
C LEU A 34 -3.60 -0.73 5.29
N MET A 35 -2.89 -0.70 4.17
CA MET A 35 -2.66 0.53 3.41
C MET A 35 -3.97 1.12 2.88
N LEU A 36 -4.84 0.29 2.31
CA LEU A 36 -6.15 0.71 1.81
C LEU A 36 -7.00 1.30 2.94
N GLY A 37 -7.07 0.62 4.10
CA GLY A 37 -7.77 1.13 5.28
C GLY A 37 -7.22 2.48 5.75
N PHE A 38 -5.90 2.64 5.77
CA PHE A 38 -5.25 3.92 6.10
C PHE A 38 -5.61 5.02 5.10
N LEU A 39 -5.59 4.73 3.79
CA LEU A 39 -5.97 5.68 2.74
C LEU A 39 -7.42 6.11 2.87
N THR A 40 -8.35 5.18 3.11
CA THR A 40 -9.77 5.48 3.33
C THR A 40 -9.96 6.35 4.57
N TRP A 41 -9.30 6.02 5.69
CA TRP A 41 -9.37 6.83 6.91
C TRP A 41 -8.83 8.24 6.70
N ARG A 42 -7.68 8.37 6.03
CA ARG A 42 -7.08 9.66 5.70
C ARG A 42 -7.98 10.48 4.78
N HIS A 43 -8.58 9.87 3.75
CA HIS A 43 -9.48 10.56 2.84
C HIS A 43 -10.69 11.14 3.58
N ARG A 44 -11.31 10.34 4.48
CA ARG A 44 -12.38 10.83 5.35
C ARG A 44 -11.93 12.00 6.25
N ARG A 45 -10.75 11.89 6.87
CA ARG A 45 -10.14 12.97 7.65
C ARG A 45 -10.00 14.27 6.84
N ILE A 46 -9.51 14.17 5.61
CA ILE A 46 -9.36 15.34 4.72
C ILE A 46 -10.74 15.97 4.48
N LEU A 47 -11.73 15.18 4.07
CA LEU A 47 -13.09 15.69 3.83
C LEU A 47 -13.69 16.39 5.07
N THR A 48 -13.44 15.87 6.28
CA THR A 48 -13.93 16.50 7.52
C THR A 48 -13.22 17.81 7.86
N GLN A 49 -11.98 18.03 7.40
CA GLN A 49 -11.18 19.22 7.70
C GLN A 49 -11.39 20.35 6.70
N VAL A 50 -11.96 20.05 5.55
CA VAL A 50 -12.05 20.95 4.40
C VAL A 50 -13.15 22.01 4.53
N GLY A 51 -14.20 21.78 5.33
CA GLY A 51 -15.26 22.77 5.54
C GLY A 51 -16.00 23.21 4.27
N SER A 52 -16.78 24.29 4.37
CA SER A 52 -17.76 24.78 3.39
C SER A 52 -17.20 25.41 2.11
N ALA A 53 -15.98 25.07 1.69
CA ALA A 53 -15.38 25.46 0.40
C ALA A 53 -15.33 24.22 -0.53
N PRO A 54 -16.46 23.80 -1.12
CA PRO A 54 -16.65 22.41 -1.53
C PRO A 54 -15.95 22.09 -2.85
N LEU A 55 -15.91 23.06 -3.77
CA LEU A 55 -15.56 22.79 -5.17
C LEU A 55 -14.07 22.58 -5.40
N ALA A 56 -13.21 23.44 -4.84
CA ALA A 56 -11.76 23.34 -5.05
C ALA A 56 -11.13 22.20 -4.24
N SER A 57 -11.72 21.85 -3.10
CA SER A 57 -11.11 20.95 -2.13
C SER A 57 -11.56 19.49 -2.27
N ASP A 58 -12.81 19.23 -2.66
CA ASP A 58 -13.27 17.87 -2.95
C ASP A 58 -12.53 17.29 -4.17
N GLY A 59 -12.32 18.13 -5.20
CA GLY A 59 -11.56 17.75 -6.38
C GLY A 59 -10.13 17.34 -6.03
N PHE A 60 -9.47 18.14 -5.18
CA PHE A 60 -8.13 17.81 -4.66
C PHE A 60 -8.13 16.49 -3.86
N ALA A 61 -9.06 16.33 -2.91
CA ALA A 61 -9.11 15.13 -2.06
C ALA A 61 -9.35 13.85 -2.87
N LYS A 62 -10.20 13.92 -3.91
CA LYS A 62 -10.44 12.81 -4.85
C LYS A 62 -9.23 12.53 -5.72
N HIS A 63 -8.62 13.55 -6.30
CA HIS A 63 -7.43 13.39 -7.15
C HIS A 63 -6.29 12.70 -6.41
N VAL A 64 -6.04 13.14 -5.18
CA VAL A 64 -5.05 12.53 -4.28
C VAL A 64 -5.36 11.06 -3.99
N MET A 65 -6.63 10.75 -3.69
CA MET A 65 -7.03 9.37 -3.42
C MET A 65 -6.83 8.47 -4.64
N VAL A 66 -7.16 8.96 -5.85
CA VAL A 66 -6.95 8.22 -7.09
C VAL A 66 -5.47 7.95 -7.34
N ASP A 67 -4.60 8.95 -7.16
CA ASP A 67 -3.14 8.77 -7.31
C ASP A 67 -2.59 7.73 -6.32
N ASP A 68 -3.00 7.81 -5.05
CA ASP A 68 -2.61 6.85 -4.01
C ASP A 68 -3.10 5.42 -4.33
N LEU A 69 -4.31 5.27 -4.86
CA LEU A 69 -4.86 3.98 -5.28
C LEU A 69 -4.16 3.40 -6.51
N LEU A 70 -3.84 4.23 -7.50
CA LEU A 70 -3.06 3.82 -8.67
C LEU A 70 -1.68 3.29 -8.24
N ARG A 71 -1.04 3.99 -7.31
CA ARG A 71 0.24 3.56 -6.74
C ARG A 71 0.13 2.25 -5.97
N LEU A 72 -0.90 2.10 -5.13
CA LEU A 72 -1.16 0.84 -4.41
C LEU A 72 -1.45 -0.30 -5.39
N GLY A 73 -2.21 -0.03 -6.45
CA GLY A 73 -2.50 -0.98 -7.53
C GLY A 73 -1.22 -1.45 -8.22
N GLY A 74 -0.33 -0.52 -8.61
CA GLY A 74 0.98 -0.85 -9.16
C GLY A 74 1.83 -1.70 -8.22
N GLN A 75 1.78 -1.43 -6.92
CA GLN A 75 2.47 -2.21 -5.90
C GLN A 75 1.88 -3.62 -5.72
N MET A 76 0.56 -3.76 -5.78
CA MET A 76 -0.11 -5.06 -5.76
C MET A 76 0.31 -5.94 -6.93
N LEU A 77 0.49 -5.37 -8.13
CA LEU A 77 0.91 -6.13 -9.31
C LEU A 77 2.31 -6.74 -9.16
N ILE A 78 3.23 -6.06 -8.48
CA ILE A 78 4.59 -6.57 -8.22
C ILE A 78 4.69 -7.43 -6.96
N SER A 79 3.67 -7.42 -6.09
CA SER A 79 3.72 -8.11 -4.79
C SER A 79 3.96 -9.63 -4.87
N PRO A 80 3.41 -10.40 -5.83
CA PRO A 80 3.67 -11.83 -5.92
C PRO A 80 5.14 -12.11 -6.28
N LEU A 81 5.74 -11.28 -7.14
CA LEU A 81 7.15 -11.40 -7.52
C LEU A 81 8.07 -11.19 -6.32
N LEU A 82 7.76 -10.20 -5.48
CA LEU A 82 8.51 -9.92 -4.27
C LEU A 82 8.34 -11.03 -3.22
N TYR A 83 7.13 -11.54 -3.04
CA TYR A 83 6.89 -12.70 -2.20
C TYR A 83 7.70 -13.92 -2.68
N MET A 84 7.62 -14.25 -3.98
CA MET A 84 8.35 -15.36 -4.57
C MET A 84 9.87 -15.19 -4.43
N ALA A 85 10.38 -13.97 -4.64
CA ALA A 85 11.79 -13.67 -4.42
C ALA A 85 12.20 -13.95 -2.97
N GLY A 86 11.39 -13.51 -2.00
CA GLY A 86 11.62 -13.79 -0.58
C GLY A 86 11.61 -15.29 -0.27
N ALA A 87 10.63 -16.01 -0.81
CA ALA A 87 10.52 -17.46 -0.65
C ALA A 87 11.72 -18.21 -1.26
N ALA A 88 12.22 -17.74 -2.41
CA ALA A 88 13.39 -18.32 -3.07
C ALA A 88 14.69 -18.12 -2.29
N LEU A 89 14.84 -17.00 -1.56
CA LEU A 89 16.05 -16.70 -0.77
C LEU A 89 16.28 -17.67 0.40
N VAL A 90 15.20 -18.25 0.93
CA VAL A 90 15.23 -19.23 2.04
C VAL A 90 14.91 -20.65 1.56
N SER A 91 14.56 -20.82 0.30
CA SER A 91 14.55 -22.15 -0.29
C SER A 91 16.00 -22.64 -0.25
N PRO A 92 16.29 -23.78 0.38
CA PRO A 92 17.62 -24.37 0.24
C PRO A 92 17.86 -24.52 -1.26
N LEU A 93 19.04 -24.11 -1.74
CA LEU A 93 19.54 -24.49 -3.06
C LEU A 93 19.33 -25.99 -3.16
N ALA A 94 18.26 -26.40 -3.83
CA ALA A 94 17.85 -27.79 -3.86
C ALA A 94 18.85 -28.49 -4.77
N GLY A 95 19.82 -29.19 -4.15
CA GLY A 95 20.64 -30.24 -4.76
C GLY A 95 21.49 -29.82 -5.94
#